data_AF-A0A924WHH6-F1
#
_entry.id   AF-A0A924WHH6-F1
#
_cell.length_a   1.000
_cell.length_b   1.000
_cell.length_c   1.000
_cell.angle_alpha   90.00
_cell.angle_beta   90.00
_cell.angle_gamma   90.00
#
_symmetry.space_group_name_H-M   'P 1'
#
loop_
_entity.id
_entity.type
_entity.pdbx_description
1 polymer ?
#
loop_
_entity_poly.entity_id
_entity_poly.type
_entity_poly.pdbx_seq_one_letter_code
_entity_poly.pdbx_strand_id
1 'polypeptide(L)' 'MDGKFSPRVREVIGYSREEALRLGHNYIGIEHILLGLIREGEGNAVKILRHLDVDLEDLRRVVEG' A
#
# COMPACT_ATOMS: atom_id res chain seq x y z
N MET A 1 17.19 9.36 -3.13
CA MET A 1 16.93 7.89 -3.19
C MET A 1 16.87 7.44 -4.66
N ASP A 2 17.63 8.10 -5.52
CA ASP A 2 17.33 8.13 -6.95
C ASP A 2 18.27 7.17 -7.66
N GLY A 3 17.74 5.97 -7.95
CA GLY A 3 18.44 4.92 -8.69
C GLY A 3 18.24 3.49 -8.16
N LYS A 4 17.74 3.28 -6.94
CA LYS A 4 17.58 1.93 -6.35
C LYS A 4 16.19 1.29 -6.53
N PHE A 5 15.18 2.07 -6.85
CA PHE A 5 13.79 1.60 -6.92
C PHE A 5 13.18 1.89 -8.28
N SER A 6 12.36 0.96 -8.76
CA SER A 6 11.57 1.18 -9.98
C SER A 6 10.62 2.38 -9.79
N PRO A 7 10.17 3.04 -10.88
CA PRO A 7 9.16 4.09 -10.79
C PRO A 7 7.95 3.68 -9.95
N ARG A 8 7.45 2.46 -10.16
CA ARG A 8 6.33 1.89 -9.41
C ARG A 8 6.60 1.79 -7.90
N VAL A 9 7.78 1.33 -7.49
CA VAL A 9 8.09 1.25 -6.05
C VAL A 9 8.10 2.65 -5.43
N ARG A 10 8.56 3.67 -6.17
CA ARG A 10 8.50 5.06 -5.69
C ARG A 10 7.06 5.55 -5.51
N GLU A 11 6.14 5.19 -6.41
CA GLU A 11 4.71 5.50 -6.26
C GLU A 11 4.10 4.84 -5.03
N VAL A 12 4.33 3.52 -4.85
CA VAL A 12 3.84 2.79 -3.67
C VAL A 12 4.33 3.41 -2.37
N ILE A 13 5.61 3.80 -2.29
CA ILE A 13 6.17 4.48 -1.12
C ILE A 13 5.54 5.87 -0.93
N GLY A 14 5.25 6.59 -2.02
CA GLY A 14 4.51 7.84 -2.00
C GLY A 14 3.11 7.66 -1.39
N TYR A 15 2.34 6.70 -1.89
CA TYR A 15 1.02 6.37 -1.34
C TYR A 15 1.12 5.93 0.12
N SER A 16 2.11 5.12 0.48
CA SER A 16 2.31 4.68 1.88
C SER A 16 2.53 5.86 2.82
N ARG A 17 3.27 6.88 2.38
CA ARG A 17 3.45 8.13 3.14
C ARG A 17 2.13 8.89 3.28
N GLU A 18 1.35 8.99 2.21
CA GLU A 18 0.03 9.66 2.25
C GLU A 18 -0.93 8.95 3.21
N GLU A 19 -0.94 7.62 3.23
CA GLU A 19 -1.78 6.84 4.14
C GLU A 19 -1.35 7.02 5.60
N ALA A 20 -0.04 7.05 5.89
CA ALA A 20 0.45 7.36 7.23
C ALA A 20 0.02 8.75 7.71
N LEU A 21 0.10 9.76 6.85
CA LEU A 21 -0.36 11.11 7.17
C LEU A 21 -1.87 11.16 7.38
N ARG A 22 -2.65 10.47 6.54
CA ARG A 22 -4.12 10.41 6.65
C ARG A 22 -4.56 9.77 7.97
N LEU A 23 -3.85 8.74 8.43
CA LEU A 23 -4.12 8.05 9.69
C LEU A 23 -3.48 8.74 10.92
N GLY A 24 -2.73 9.84 10.73
CA GLY A 24 -2.11 10.58 11.82
C GLY A 24 -0.83 9.93 12.39
N HIS A 25 -0.21 9.02 11.65
CA HIS A 25 1.02 8.34 12.03
C HIS A 25 2.27 9.10 11.55
N ASN A 26 3.27 9.22 12.43
CA ASN A 26 4.51 9.96 12.17
C ASN A 26 5.58 9.13 11.43
N TYR A 27 5.30 7.86 11.14
CA TYR A 27 6.20 6.95 10.44
C TYR A 27 5.43 6.00 9.53
N ILE A 28 6.12 5.46 8.53
CA ILE A 28 5.55 4.47 7.60
C ILE A 28 5.75 3.08 8.21
N GLY A 29 4.70 2.56 8.84
CA GLY A 29 4.57 1.15 9.22
C GLY A 29 4.23 0.23 8.03
N ILE A 30 4.21 -1.08 8.28
CA ILE A 30 3.90 -2.11 7.28
C ILE A 30 2.47 -2.01 6.75
N GLU A 31 1.55 -1.57 7.61
CA GLU A 31 0.15 -1.31 7.34
C GLU A 31 0.00 -0.26 6.23
N HIS A 32 0.78 0.81 6.28
CA HIS A 32 0.76 1.85 5.26
C HIS A 32 1.36 1.37 3.93
N ILE A 33 2.37 0.49 3.98
CA ILE A 33 2.92 -0.13 2.76
C ILE A 33 1.86 -0.99 2.10
N LEU A 34 1.13 -1.78 2.89
CA LEU A 34 0.02 -2.59 2.38
C LEU A 34 -1.08 -1.71 1.78
N LEU A 35 -1.48 -0.63 2.46
CA LEU A 35 -2.45 0.33 1.92
C LEU A 35 -1.94 1.01 0.64
N GLY A 36 -0.64 1.35 0.58
CA GLY A 36 -0.01 1.90 -0.62
C GLY A 36 -0.02 0.93 -1.79
N LEU A 37 0.19 -0.37 -1.54
CA LEU A 37 0.09 -1.43 -2.56
C LEU A 37 -1.35 -1.63 -3.03
N ILE A 38 -2.32 -1.63 -2.12
CA ILE A 38 -3.75 -1.73 -2.45
C ILE A 38 -4.18 -0.52 -3.28
N ARG A 39 -3.74 0.68 -2.91
CA ARG A 39 -4.05 1.94 -3.59
C ARG A 39 -3.40 2.06 -4.97
N GLU A 40 -2.19 1.54 -5.14
CA GLU A 40 -1.56 1.43 -6.47
C GLU A 40 -2.39 0.51 -7.39
N GLY A 41 -3.12 -0.46 -6.83
CA GLY A 41 -4.23 -1.17 -7.49
C GLY A 41 -3.82 -2.15 -8.58
N GLU A 42 -2.57 -2.10 -9.02
CA GLU A 42 -2.02 -2.93 -10.07
C GLU A 42 -0.94 -3.88 -9.52
N GLY A 43 -0.49 -4.82 -10.35
CA GLY A 43 0.75 -5.57 -10.09
C GLY A 43 0.60 -6.86 -9.30
N ASN A 44 1.74 -7.48 -9.04
CA ASN A 44 1.76 -8.85 -8.52
C ASN A 44 1.18 -8.96 -7.10
N ALA A 45 1.40 -7.97 -6.23
CA ALA A 45 0.83 -7.99 -4.88
C ALA A 45 -0.71 -8.03 -4.91
N VAL A 46 -1.33 -7.10 -5.66
CA VAL A 46 -2.79 -7.05 -5.84
C VAL A 46 -3.32 -8.30 -6.54
N LYS A 47 -2.60 -8.81 -7.56
CA LYS A 47 -2.96 -10.07 -8.21
C LYS A 47 -2.95 -11.24 -7.24
N ILE A 48 -1.94 -11.36 -6.38
CA ILE A 48 -1.85 -12.43 -5.38
C ILE A 48 -3.02 -12.33 -4.39
N LEU A 49 -3.31 -11.13 -3.87
CA LEU A 49 -4.44 -10.92 -2.96
C LEU A 49 -5.76 -11.36 -3.60
N ARG A 50 -6.01 -10.97 -4.86
CA ARG A 50 -7.20 -11.40 -5.61
C ARG A 50 -7.22 -12.91 -5.88
N HIS A 51 -6.08 -13.54 -6.15
CA HIS A 51 -5.99 -15.00 -6.32
C HIS A 51 -6.25 -15.77 -5.02
N LEU A 52 -6.07 -15.12 -3.88
CA LEU A 52 -6.40 -15.66 -2.56
C LEU A 52 -7.84 -15.31 -2.14
N ASP A 53 -8.67 -14.83 -3.08
CA ASP A 53 -10.06 -14.39 -2.85
C ASP A 53 -10.20 -13.31 -1.75
N VAL A 54 -9.15 -12.48 -1.59
CA VAL A 54 -9.19 -11.35 -0.65
C VAL A 54 -9.89 -10.16 -1.29
N ASP A 55 -10.97 -9.70 -0.66
CA ASP A 55 -11.58 -8.41 -0.99
C ASP A 55 -10.69 -7.26 -0.51
N LEU A 56 -10.29 -6.38 -1.44
CA LEU A 56 -9.34 -5.31 -1.14
C LEU A 56 -9.95 -4.18 -0.32
N GLU A 57 -11.25 -3.94 -0.45
CA GLU A 57 -11.95 -2.90 0.32
C GLU A 57 -12.14 -3.36 1.77
N ASP A 58 -12.48 -4.64 1.97
CA ASP A 58 -12.56 -5.21 3.32
C ASP A 58 -11.18 -5.29 3.98
N LEU A 59 -10.14 -5.71 3.23
CA LEU A 59 -8.76 -5.70 3.74
C LEU A 59 -8.34 -4.28 4.15
N ARG A 60 -8.65 -3.27 3.33
CA ARG A 60 -8.39 -1.87 3.65
C ARG A 60 -9.05 -1.46 4.96
N ARG A 61 -10.33 -1.79 5.16
CA ARG A 61 -11.06 -1.48 6.40
C ARG A 61 -10.43 -2.13 7.63
N VAL A 62 -9.98 -3.39 7.51
CA VAL A 62 -9.31 -4.11 8.61
C VAL A 62 -7.99 -3.45 8.99
N VAL A 63 -7.26 -2.89 8.02
CA VAL A 63 -5.96 -2.24 8.25
C VAL A 63 -6.11 -0.82 8.80
N GLU A 64 -7.19 -0.12 8.44
CA GLU A 64 -7.48 1.23 8.93
C GLU A 64 -8.13 1.28 10.32
N GLY A 65 -8.73 0.18 10.78
CA GLY A 65 -9.40 0.05 12.07
C GLY A 65 -8.46 -0.27 13.22
#